data_AF-A0A2E0WS83-F1
#
_entry.id   AF-A0A2E0WS83-F1
#
_cell.length_a   1.000
_cell.length_b   1.000
_cell.length_c   1.000
_cell.angle_alpha   90.00
_cell.angle_beta   90.00
_cell.angle_gamma   90.00
#
_symmetry.space_group_name_H-M   'P 1'
#
loop_
_entity.id
_entity.type
_entity.pdbx_description
1 polymer ?
#
loop_
_entity_poly.entity_id
_entity_poly.type
_entity_poly.pdbx_seq_one_letter_code
_entity_poly.pdbx_strand_id
1 'polypeptide(L)' 'MDADPDPDTIRLQLAETVRAACIQAMRQGYQDAATSGLCAEGALEAAIGAAQQLDLEALLRAE' A
#
# COMPACT_ATOMS: atom_id res chain seq x y z
N MET A 1 -30.17 -17.69 -1.89
CA MET A 1 -29.86 -17.77 -0.45
C MET A 1 -28.61 -16.95 -0.29
N ASP A 2 -28.82 -15.64 -0.23
CA ASP A 2 -27.77 -14.64 -0.23
C ASP A 2 -27.21 -14.61 1.19
N ALA A 3 -26.10 -15.31 1.38
CA ALA A 3 -25.36 -15.24 2.63
C ALA A 3 -24.62 -13.90 2.61
N ASP A 4 -25.08 -12.96 3.44
CA ASP A 4 -24.31 -11.76 3.73
C ASP A 4 -22.89 -12.18 4.15
N PRO A 5 -21.83 -11.60 3.55
CA PRO A 5 -20.47 -11.96 3.89
C PRO A 5 -20.22 -11.71 5.37
N ASP A 6 -19.59 -12.69 6.01
CA ASP A 6 -19.16 -12.59 7.41
C ASP A 6 -18.34 -11.31 7.61
N PRO A 7 -18.69 -10.44 8.58
CA PRO A 7 -18.00 -9.17 8.81
C PRO A 7 -16.48 -9.33 9.02
N ASP A 8 -16.01 -10.48 9.52
CA ASP A 8 -14.58 -10.74 9.65
C ASP A 8 -13.90 -11.00 8.30
N THR A 9 -14.62 -11.57 7.33
CA THR A 9 -14.13 -11.75 5.95
C THR A 9 -13.94 -10.40 5.26
N ILE A 10 -14.88 -9.46 5.43
CA ILE A 10 -14.75 -8.10 4.87
C ILE A 10 -13.53 -7.38 5.47
N ARG A 11 -13.33 -7.48 6.80
CA ARG A 11 -12.17 -6.88 7.46
C ARG A 11 -10.86 -7.48 6.98
N LEU A 12 -10.83 -8.79 6.74
CA LEU A 12 -9.66 -9.47 6.21
C LEU A 12 -9.32 -9.00 4.79
N GLN A 13 -10.32 -8.91 3.91
CA GLN A 13 -10.15 -8.40 2.54
C GLN A 13 -9.61 -6.97 2.54
N LEU A 14 -10.18 -6.09 3.36
CA LEU A 14 -9.68 -4.72 3.50
C LEU A 14 -8.21 -4.70 3.99
N ALA A 15 -7.86 -5.51 4.98
CA ALA A 15 -6.49 -5.59 5.48
C ALA A 15 -5.51 -6.10 4.42
N GLU A 16 -5.94 -7.02 3.55
CA GLU A 16 -5.18 -7.50 2.39
C GLU A 16 -4.99 -6.41 1.34
N THR A 17 -6.05 -5.65 1.02
CA THR A 17 -5.99 -4.50 0.10
C THR A 17 -5.00 -3.45 0.61
N VAL A 18 -5.08 -3.07 1.90
CA VAL A 18 -4.14 -2.13 2.51
C VAL A 18 -2.70 -2.66 2.46
N ARG A 19 -2.48 -3.95 2.75
CA ARG A 19 -1.16 -4.57 2.68
C ARG A 19 -0.59 -4.51 1.26
N ALA A 20 -1.40 -4.83 0.26
CA ALA A 20 -1.00 -4.79 -1.14
C ALA A 20 -0.62 -3.36 -1.57
N ALA A 21 -1.43 -2.36 -1.18
CA ALA A 21 -1.16 -0.96 -1.45
C ALA A 21 0.17 -0.50 -0.82
N CYS A 22 0.43 -0.84 0.45
CA CYS A 22 1.70 -0.55 1.12
C CYS A 22 2.90 -1.14 0.36
N ILE A 23 2.82 -2.42 -0.03
CA ILE A 23 3.90 -3.09 -0.76
C ILE A 23 4.12 -2.41 -2.12
N GLN A 24 3.06 -2.05 -2.82
CA GLN A 24 3.15 -1.39 -4.12
C GLN A 24 3.75 0.01 -4.00
N ALA A 25 3.32 0.81 -3.03
CA ALA A 25 3.86 2.14 -2.77
C ALA A 25 5.35 2.09 -2.42
N MET A 26 5.77 1.16 -1.55
CA MET A 26 7.19 0.99 -1.21
C MET A 26 8.03 0.62 -2.43
N ARG A 27 7.56 -0.33 -3.25
CA ARG A 27 8.28 -0.73 -4.47
C ARG A 27 8.44 0.44 -5.45
N GLN A 28 7.37 1.21 -5.64
CA GLN A 28 7.38 2.37 -6.52
C GLN A 28 8.34 3.45 -5.99
N GLY A 29 8.21 3.83 -4.72
CA GLY A 29 9.08 4.83 -4.09
C GLY A 29 10.56 4.44 -4.14
N TYR A 30 10.89 3.18 -3.93
CA TYR A 30 12.26 2.68 -4.07
C TYR A 30 12.76 2.82 -5.52
N GLN A 31 11.97 2.37 -6.49
CA GLN A 31 12.35 2.38 -7.91
C GLN A 31 12.52 3.80 -8.44
N ASP A 32 11.62 4.71 -8.08
CA ASP A 32 11.69 6.12 -8.48
C ASP A 32 12.94 6.79 -7.89
N ALA A 33 13.22 6.54 -6.61
CA ALA A 33 14.40 7.06 -5.94
C ALA A 33 15.71 6.49 -6.52
N ALA A 34 15.77 5.18 -6.76
CA ALA A 34 16.92 4.53 -7.37
C ALA A 34 17.17 5.04 -8.80
N THR A 35 16.10 5.21 -9.59
CA THR A 35 16.16 5.80 -10.95
C THR A 35 16.63 7.25 -10.91
N SER A 36 16.30 7.97 -9.83
CA SER A 36 16.76 9.34 -9.59
C SER A 36 18.19 9.42 -9.06
N GLY A 37 18.89 8.29 -8.92
CA GLY A 37 20.31 8.23 -8.54
C GLY A 37 20.59 8.24 -7.04
N LEU A 38 19.58 8.00 -6.20
CA LEU A 38 19.79 7.83 -4.76
C LEU A 38 20.55 6.52 -4.46
N CYS A 39 21.32 6.52 -3.37
CA CYS A 39 21.91 5.30 -2.84
C CYS A 39 20.82 4.36 -2.30
N ALA A 40 21.20 3.12 -1.95
CA ALA A 40 20.24 2.12 -1.49
C ALA A 40 19.50 2.55 -0.21
N GLU A 41 20.18 3.22 0.73
CA GLU A 41 19.57 3.76 1.95
C GLU A 41 18.59 4.88 1.63
N GLY A 42 18.96 5.82 0.75
CA GLY A 42 18.06 6.91 0.34
C GLY A 42 16.84 6.39 -0.42
N ALA A 43 17.01 5.36 -1.26
CA ALA A 43 15.89 4.71 -1.93
C ALA A 43 14.98 3.95 -0.95
N LEU A 44 15.55 3.35 0.11
CA LEU A 44 14.78 2.71 1.17
C LEU A 44 13.97 3.74 1.99
N GLU A 45 14.56 4.89 2.35
CA GLU A 45 13.84 5.97 3.02
C GLU A 45 12.69 6.51 2.17
N ALA A 46 12.91 6.70 0.86
CA ALA A 46 11.87 7.09 -0.09
C ALA A 46 10.73 6.06 -0.17
N ALA A 47 11.06 4.76 -0.18
CA ALA A 47 10.09 3.68 -0.15
C ALA A 47 9.21 3.71 1.12
N ILE A 48 9.82 3.92 2.29
CA ILE A 48 9.11 4.05 3.57
C ILE A 48 8.21 5.28 3.55
N GLY A 49 8.73 6.41 3.06
CA GLY A 49 7.97 7.65 2.91
C GLY A 49 6.75 7.48 2.00
N ALA A 50 6.90 6.77 0.88
CA ALA A 50 5.79 6.47 -0.04
C ALA A 50 4.68 5.67 0.65
N ALA A 51 5.01 4.67 1.48
CA ALA A 51 4.02 3.93 2.26
C ALA A 51 3.34 4.79 3.34
N GLN A 52 4.09 5.68 4.00
CA GLN A 52 3.55 6.60 5.01
C GLN A 52 2.59 7.65 4.43
N GLN A 53 2.73 7.97 3.14
CA GLN A 53 1.91 8.94 2.43
C GLN A 53 0.69 8.32 1.73
N LEU A 54 0.45 7.02 1.87
CA LEU A 54 -0.72 6.36 1.29
C LEU A 54 -2.01 6.99 1.81
N ASP A 55 -2.86 7.40 0.87
CA ASP A 55 -4.22 7.88 1.18
C ASP A 55 -5.13 6.68 1.46
N LEU A 56 -5.29 6.35 2.75
CA LEU A 56 -6.15 5.26 3.20
C LEU A 56 -7.63 5.52 2.90
N GLU A 57 -8.07 6.79 2.86
CA GLU A 57 -9.45 7.10 2.51
C GLU A 57 -9.72 6.84 1.03
N ALA A 58 -8.76 7.13 0.16
CA ALA A 58 -8.85 6.77 -1.25
C ALA A 58 -8.91 5.26 -1.45
N LEU A 59 -8.14 4.48 -0.68
CA LEU A 59 -8.19 3.02 -0.72
C LEU A 59 -9.56 2.47 -0.30
N LEU A 60 -10.19 3.08 0.71
CA LEU A 60 -11.53 2.70 1.15
C LEU A 60 -12.65 3.05 0.15
N ARG A 61 -12.40 4.02 -0.75
CA ARG A 61 -13.35 4.44 -1.80
C ARG A 61 -13.21 3.64 -3.10
N ALA A 62 -12.16 2.84 -3.24
CA ALA A 62 -11.88 2.07 -4.45
C ALA A 62 -12.61 0.70 -4.49
N GLU A 63 -13.41 0.40 -3.47
CA GLU A 63 -14.26 -0.80 -3.34
C GLU A 63 -15.71 -0.52 -3.82
#